data_AF-Q4TFA8-F1
#
_entry.id   AF-Q4TFA8-F1
#
_cell.length_a   1.000
_cell.length_b   1.000
_cell.length_c   1.000
_cell.angle_alpha   90.00
_cell.angle_beta   90.00
_cell.angle_gamma   90.00
#
_symmetry.space_group_name_H-M   'P 1'
#
loop_
_entity.id
_entity.type
_entity.pdbx_description
1 polymer ?
#
loop_
_entity_poly.entity_id
_entity_poly.type
_entity_poly.pdbx_seq_one_letter_code
_entity_poly.pdbx_strand_id
1 'polypeptide(L)'
;MGDGGPQQAEGNALLKAVFQGKLRLARLLLEGGAYINEGNERGETPISAACLAAYDDPQTRKRMVRYLLEKGADPNISDKSGRTALMHACAQRAGKEVVSLLLENGADPSLKDYAGSSALLHAIDRGDHDTLQVLLDACKAKGKEVIIITMDTSPSGTKKT
;
A
#
# COMPACT_ATOMS: atom_id res chain seq x y z
N MET A 1 5.28 3.46 -36.01
CA MET A 1 6.60 3.91 -35.54
C MET A 1 6.39 4.81 -34.33
N GLY A 2 6.69 4.30 -33.14
CA GLY A 2 6.90 5.08 -31.92
C GLY A 2 8.25 4.66 -31.39
N ASP A 3 9.19 5.58 -31.41
CA ASP A 3 10.59 5.43 -31.04
C ASP A 3 10.69 5.21 -29.52
N GLY A 4 10.79 3.95 -29.09
CA GLY A 4 11.04 3.56 -27.71
C GLY A 4 12.52 3.22 -27.56
N GLY A 5 13.35 4.24 -27.36
CA GLY A 5 14.78 4.07 -27.10
C GLY A 5 15.07 3.14 -25.91
N PRO A 6 16.32 2.67 -25.76
CA PRO A 6 16.73 1.66 -24.77
C PRO A 6 16.62 2.11 -23.29
N GLN A 7 16.02 3.26 -22.99
CA GLN A 7 15.84 3.77 -21.63
C GLN A 7 14.62 3.17 -20.90
N GLN A 8 13.78 2.38 -21.57
CA GLN A 8 12.53 1.87 -20.98
C GLN A 8 12.62 0.45 -20.40
N ALA A 9 13.74 -0.26 -20.58
CA ALA A 9 13.97 -1.59 -20.00
C ALA A 9 14.66 -1.56 -18.63
N GLU A 10 15.33 -0.45 -18.29
CA GLU A 10 16.01 -0.24 -17.00
C GLU A 10 15.04 0.23 -15.90
N GLY A 11 13.97 0.92 -16.29
CA GLY A 11 13.16 1.78 -15.43
C GLY A 11 12.33 1.13 -14.32
N ASN A 12 12.46 -0.18 -14.07
CA ASN A 12 12.10 -0.71 -12.74
C ASN A 12 12.56 -2.15 -12.45
N ALA A 13 13.85 -2.44 -12.67
CA ALA A 13 14.44 -3.74 -12.30
C ALA A 13 14.16 -4.13 -10.84
N LEU A 14 14.16 -3.14 -9.94
CA LEU A 14 13.83 -3.31 -8.53
C LEU A 14 12.38 -3.78 -8.34
N LEU A 15 11.40 -3.11 -8.96
CA LEU A 15 10.00 -3.53 -8.91
C LEU A 15 9.82 -4.96 -9.41
N LYS A 16 10.47 -5.32 -10.51
CA LYS A 16 10.38 -6.69 -11.06
C LYS A 16 10.95 -7.72 -10.09
N ALA A 17 12.09 -7.44 -9.45
CA ALA A 17 12.67 -8.31 -8.43
C ALA A 17 11.74 -8.45 -7.22
N VAL A 18 11.14 -7.34 -6.77
CA VAL A 18 10.19 -7.31 -5.65
C VAL A 18 8.93 -8.10 -5.98
N PHE A 19 8.32 -7.88 -7.15
CA PHE A 19 7.10 -8.55 -7.58
C PHE A 19 7.30 -10.07 -7.69
N GLN A 20 8.50 -10.51 -8.06
CA GLN A 20 8.86 -11.94 -8.11
C GLN A 20 9.31 -12.52 -6.76
N GLY A 21 9.35 -11.73 -5.69
CA GLY A 21 9.76 -12.19 -4.36
C GLY A 21 11.27 -12.45 -4.23
N LYS A 22 12.06 -11.98 -5.20
CA LYS A 22 13.52 -12.23 -5.27
C LYS A 22 14.27 -11.26 -4.37
N LEU A 23 14.16 -11.47 -3.05
CA LEU A 23 14.76 -10.60 -2.03
C LEU A 23 16.27 -10.37 -2.22
N ARG A 24 17.01 -11.40 -2.65
CA ARG A 24 18.46 -11.28 -2.93
C ARG A 24 18.74 -10.33 -4.10
N LEU A 25 17.93 -10.36 -5.16
CA LEU A 25 18.09 -9.44 -6.28
C LEU A 25 17.66 -8.03 -5.90
N ALA A 26 16.57 -7.88 -5.16
CA ALA A 26 16.14 -6.57 -4.64
C ALA A 26 17.23 -5.95 -3.75
N ARG A 27 17.93 -6.75 -2.93
CA ARG A 27 19.09 -6.32 -2.14
C ARG A 27 20.21 -5.78 -3.01
N LEU A 28 20.68 -6.59 -3.97
CA LEU A 28 21.76 -6.20 -4.88
C LEU A 28 21.44 -4.94 -5.68
N LEU A 29 20.18 -4.79 -6.12
CA LEU A 29 19.76 -3.61 -6.88
C LEU A 29 19.80 -2.34 -6.02
N LEU A 30 19.34 -2.40 -4.76
CA LEU A 30 19.40 -1.26 -3.84
C LEU A 30 20.83 -0.92 -3.43
N GLU A 31 21.67 -1.94 -3.21
CA GLU A 31 23.11 -1.73 -2.95
C GLU A 31 23.83 -1.15 -4.17
N GLY A 32 23.35 -1.47 -5.38
CA GLY A 32 23.81 -0.90 -6.64
C GLY A 32 23.24 0.50 -6.96
N GLY A 33 22.48 1.10 -6.05
CA GLY A 33 21.97 2.47 -6.20
C GLY A 33 20.58 2.60 -6.86
N ALA A 34 19.82 1.50 -6.98
CA ALA A 34 18.43 1.60 -7.43
C ALA A 34 17.60 2.47 -6.48
N TYR A 35 16.72 3.31 -7.03
CA TYR A 35 15.90 4.22 -6.24
C TYR A 35 14.75 3.47 -5.57
N ILE A 36 14.73 3.46 -4.24
CA ILE A 36 13.77 2.70 -3.40
C ILE A 36 12.31 3.16 -3.55
N ASN A 37 12.08 4.40 -4.00
CA ASN A 37 10.76 5.01 -4.14
C ASN A 37 10.36 5.27 -5.61
N GLU A 38 11.15 4.77 -6.56
CA GLU A 38 10.85 4.95 -7.99
C GLU A 38 9.64 4.12 -8.42
N GLY A 39 8.57 4.82 -8.82
CA GLY A 39 7.35 4.19 -9.30
C GLY A 39 7.43 3.75 -10.76
N ASN A 40 6.65 2.74 -11.15
CA ASN A 40 6.45 2.41 -12.56
C ASN A 40 5.47 3.37 -13.25
N GLU A 41 5.10 3.08 -14.50
CA GLU A 41 4.09 3.82 -15.27
C GLU A 41 2.70 3.85 -14.61
N ARG A 42 2.44 3.02 -13.61
CA ARG A 42 1.20 3.01 -12.81
C ARG A 42 1.36 3.75 -11.48
N GLY A 43 2.53 4.32 -11.20
CA GLY A 43 2.87 4.96 -9.93
C GLY A 43 3.13 3.96 -8.81
N GLU A 44 3.25 2.67 -9.11
CA GLU A 44 3.49 1.65 -8.10
C GLU A 44 4.96 1.68 -7.68
N THR A 45 5.22 1.97 -6.41
CA THR A 45 6.55 1.90 -5.79
C THR A 45 6.91 0.47 -5.40
N PRO A 46 8.20 0.16 -5.12
CA PRO A 46 8.62 -1.17 -4.69
C PRO A 46 7.81 -1.70 -3.50
N ILE A 47 7.52 -0.86 -2.51
CA ILE A 47 6.75 -1.27 -1.33
C ILE A 47 5.29 -1.59 -1.67
N SER A 48 4.65 -0.79 -2.54
CA SER A 48 3.29 -1.09 -3.02
C SER A 48 3.25 -2.38 -3.83
N ALA A 49 4.26 -2.63 -4.67
CA ALA A 49 4.39 -3.86 -5.45
C ALA A 49 4.57 -5.09 -4.55
N ALA A 50 5.30 -4.97 -3.44
CA ALA A 50 5.45 -6.04 -2.45
C ALA A 50 4.11 -6.41 -1.79
N CYS A 51 3.26 -5.43 -1.52
CA CYS A 51 1.91 -5.64 -0.98
C CYS A 51 0.96 -6.26 -2.01
N LEU A 52 1.12 -5.91 -3.29
CA LEU A 52 0.29 -6.41 -4.41
C LEU A 52 0.63 -7.82 -4.86
N ALA A 53 1.90 -8.19 -4.84
CA ALA A 53 2.39 -9.44 -5.39
C ALA A 53 1.82 -10.66 -4.66
N ALA A 54 1.50 -11.70 -5.44
CA ALA A 54 1.13 -13.01 -4.93
C ALA A 54 2.41 -13.84 -4.78
N TYR A 55 2.88 -13.97 -3.54
CA TYR A 55 3.99 -14.87 -3.23
C TYR A 55 3.47 -16.22 -2.77
N ASP A 56 4.14 -17.29 -3.17
CA ASP A 56 3.81 -18.65 -2.74
C ASP A 56 4.00 -18.83 -1.23
N ASP A 57 5.03 -18.18 -0.68
CA ASP A 57 5.33 -18.17 0.75
C ASP A 57 4.84 -16.86 1.41
N PRO A 58 3.92 -16.93 2.39
CA PRO A 58 3.45 -15.76 3.14
C PRO A 58 4.57 -14.98 3.83
N GLN A 59 5.68 -15.63 4.23
CA GLN A 59 6.79 -14.94 4.88
C GLN A 59 7.61 -14.08 3.91
N THR A 60 7.57 -14.40 2.61
CA THR A 60 8.28 -13.63 1.58
C THR A 60 7.76 -12.20 1.51
N ARG A 61 6.43 -12.00 1.59
CA ARG A 61 5.83 -10.65 1.67
C ARG A 61 6.39 -9.87 2.84
N LYS A 62 6.33 -10.46 4.04
CA LYS A 62 6.77 -9.82 5.29
C LYS A 62 8.25 -9.44 5.23
N ARG A 63 9.11 -10.34 4.75
CA ARG A 63 10.56 -10.09 4.63
C ARG A 63 10.86 -9.01 3.60
N MET A 64 10.15 -8.99 2.48
CA MET A 64 10.32 -7.99 1.44
C MET A 64 9.89 -6.61 1.94
N VAL A 65 8.67 -6.47 2.48
CA VAL A 65 8.15 -5.20 3.00
C VAL A 65 9.05 -4.65 4.11
N ARG A 66 9.43 -5.50 5.08
CA ARG A 66 10.36 -5.10 6.16
C ARG A 66 11.68 -4.56 5.60
N TYR A 67 12.28 -5.28 4.66
CA TYR A 67 13.54 -4.87 4.08
C TYR A 67 13.45 -3.55 3.31
N LEU A 68 12.37 -3.34 2.56
CA LEU A 68 12.15 -2.08 1.84
C LEU A 68 11.99 -0.90 2.81
N LEU A 69 11.22 -1.09 3.90
CA LEU A 69 11.05 -0.09 4.96
C LEU A 69 12.37 0.23 5.67
N GLU A 70 13.16 -0.80 6.02
CA GLU A 70 14.51 -0.63 6.60
C GLU A 70 15.46 0.17 5.68
N LYS A 71 15.22 0.16 4.37
CA LYS A 71 15.97 0.93 3.38
C LYS A 71 15.38 2.31 3.08
N GLY A 72 14.35 2.73 3.82
CA GLY A 72 13.74 4.06 3.69
C GLY A 72 12.68 4.15 2.60
N ALA A 73 12.03 3.03 2.24
CA ALA A 73 10.84 3.08 1.40
C ALA A 73 9.73 3.87 2.09
N ASP A 74 9.10 4.81 1.37
CA ASP A 74 7.98 5.59 1.89
C ASP A 74 6.66 4.86 1.62
N PRO A 75 5.93 4.39 2.67
CA PRO A 75 4.67 3.67 2.50
C PRO A 75 3.50 4.57 2.09
N ASN A 76 3.63 5.90 2.15
CA ASN A 76 2.57 6.86 1.87
C ASN A 76 2.50 7.30 0.41
N ILE A 77 3.48 6.91 -0.41
CA ILE A 77 3.45 7.19 -1.86
C ILE A 77 2.26 6.43 -2.47
N SER A 78 1.39 7.19 -3.14
CA SER A 78 0.21 6.67 -3.80
C SER A 78 0.47 6.33 -5.27
N ASP A 79 -0.19 5.27 -5.74
CA ASP A 79 -0.23 4.92 -7.16
C ASP A 79 -1.15 5.87 -7.95
N LYS A 80 -1.27 5.67 -9.26
CA LYS A 80 -2.17 6.45 -10.13
C LYS A 80 -3.66 6.29 -9.80
N SER A 81 -4.05 5.39 -8.91
CA SER A 81 -5.42 5.26 -8.38
C SER A 81 -5.57 5.93 -7.00
N GLY A 82 -4.52 6.59 -6.50
CA GLY A 82 -4.50 7.17 -5.16
C GLY A 82 -4.25 6.14 -4.05
N ARG A 83 -3.90 4.89 -4.39
CA ARG A 83 -3.75 3.82 -3.38
C ARG A 83 -2.33 3.76 -2.85
N THR A 84 -2.21 3.72 -1.52
CA THR A 84 -0.94 3.58 -0.81
C THR A 84 -0.60 2.11 -0.55
N ALA A 85 0.63 1.84 -0.09
CA ALA A 85 1.05 0.48 0.27
C ALA A 85 0.14 -0.16 1.33
N LEU A 86 -0.35 0.65 2.29
CA LEU A 86 -1.28 0.19 3.32
C LEU A 86 -2.63 -0.23 2.74
N MET A 87 -3.19 0.53 1.80
CA MET A 87 -4.45 0.17 1.14
C MET A 87 -4.31 -1.12 0.34
N HIS A 88 -3.20 -1.27 -0.40
CA HIS A 88 -2.90 -2.52 -1.13
C HIS A 88 -2.76 -3.71 -0.18
N ALA A 89 -2.09 -3.52 0.96
CA ALA A 89 -1.93 -4.57 1.97
C ALA A 89 -3.30 -5.04 2.52
N CYS A 90 -4.22 -4.12 2.79
CA CYS A 90 -5.58 -4.45 3.22
C CYS A 90 -6.38 -5.14 2.10
N ALA A 91 -6.34 -4.58 0.88
CA ALA A 91 -7.06 -5.09 -0.27
C ALA A 91 -6.60 -6.50 -0.71
N GLN A 92 -5.34 -6.87 -0.48
CA GLN A 92 -4.79 -8.17 -0.84
C GLN A 92 -4.70 -9.16 0.32
N ARG A 93 -5.26 -8.82 1.49
CA ARG A 93 -5.14 -9.60 2.74
C ARG A 93 -3.69 -9.99 3.01
N ALA A 94 -2.84 -8.97 3.07
CA ALA A 94 -1.39 -9.14 3.20
C ALA A 94 -0.94 -9.78 4.52
N GLY A 95 -1.85 -9.86 5.49
CA GLY A 95 -1.61 -10.31 6.85
C GLY A 95 -1.43 -9.12 7.80
N LYS A 96 -1.94 -9.26 9.02
CA LYS A 96 -1.89 -8.22 10.06
C LYS A 96 -0.46 -7.76 10.34
N GLU A 97 0.52 -8.65 10.26
CA GLU A 97 1.92 -8.32 10.53
C GLU A 97 2.49 -7.35 9.48
N VAL A 98 2.08 -7.47 8.21
CA VAL A 98 2.50 -6.54 7.16
C VAL A 98 1.89 -5.15 7.40
N VAL A 99 0.63 -5.13 7.82
CA VAL A 99 -0.10 -3.89 8.14
C VAL A 99 0.51 -3.20 9.37
N SER A 100 0.82 -3.94 10.43
CA SER A 100 1.54 -3.43 11.59
C SER A 100 2.89 -2.81 11.20
N LEU A 101 3.68 -3.49 10.37
CA LEU A 101 4.97 -2.96 9.93
C LEU A 101 4.85 -1.65 9.17
N LEU A 102 3.87 -1.54 8.28
CA LEU A 102 3.62 -0.31 7.53
C LEU A 102 3.23 0.83 8.48
N LEU A 103 2.35 0.58 9.45
CA LEU A 103 1.90 1.57 10.43
C LEU A 103 3.04 2.03 11.36
N GLU A 104 3.86 1.09 11.84
CA GLU A 104 5.05 1.37 12.66
C GLU A 104 6.07 2.24 11.91
N ASN A 105 6.16 2.08 10.59
CA ASN A 105 7.05 2.88 9.73
C ASN A 105 6.36 4.10 9.11
N GLY A 106 5.30 4.61 9.77
CA GLY A 106 4.73 5.92 9.43
C GLY A 106 3.66 5.90 8.33
N ALA A 107 3.11 4.73 7.96
CA ALA A 107 1.95 4.70 7.08
C ALA A 107 0.76 5.46 7.70
N ASP A 108 0.07 6.25 6.89
CA ASP A 108 -1.12 6.99 7.29
C ASP A 108 -2.40 6.23 6.88
N PRO A 109 -3.16 5.66 7.84
CA PRO A 109 -4.42 4.98 7.56
C PRO A 109 -5.57 5.93 7.17
N SER A 110 -5.39 7.24 7.35
CA SER A 110 -6.41 8.25 7.04
C SER A 110 -6.41 8.71 5.58
N LEU A 111 -5.39 8.33 4.81
CA LEU A 111 -5.36 8.57 3.37
C LEU A 111 -6.52 7.84 2.70
N LYS A 112 -7.00 8.43 1.60
CA LYS A 112 -8.08 7.90 0.77
C LYS A 112 -7.60 7.79 -0.67
N ASP A 113 -8.02 6.73 -1.33
CA ASP A 113 -7.83 6.60 -2.77
C ASP A 113 -8.80 7.50 -3.55
N TYR A 114 -8.69 7.51 -4.88
CA TYR A 114 -9.55 8.35 -5.72
C TYR A 114 -11.03 7.93 -5.73
N ALA A 115 -11.36 6.74 -5.23
CA ALA A 115 -12.74 6.31 -4.99
C ALA A 115 -13.26 6.78 -3.62
N GLY A 116 -12.42 7.44 -2.80
CA GLY A 116 -12.74 7.86 -1.45
C GLY A 116 -12.58 6.76 -0.40
N SER A 117 -12.04 5.61 -0.78
CA SER A 117 -11.86 4.45 0.10
C SER A 117 -10.56 4.57 0.88
N SER A 118 -10.64 4.37 2.20
CA SER A 118 -9.48 4.31 3.09
C SER A 118 -9.02 2.86 3.30
N ALA A 119 -7.84 2.67 3.91
CA ALA A 119 -7.36 1.34 4.28
C ALA A 119 -8.35 0.56 5.17
N LEU A 120 -9.08 1.26 6.04
CA LEU A 120 -10.16 0.68 6.86
C LEU A 120 -11.29 0.11 5.99
N LEU A 121 -11.74 0.85 4.97
CA LEU A 121 -12.81 0.40 4.09
C LEU A 121 -12.39 -0.85 3.30
N HIS A 122 -11.15 -0.86 2.78
CA HIS A 122 -10.58 -2.04 2.12
C HIS A 122 -10.52 -3.27 3.03
N ALA A 123 -10.18 -3.10 4.32
CA ALA A 123 -10.16 -4.21 5.28
C ALA A 123 -11.58 -4.75 5.59
N ILE A 124 -12.58 -3.86 5.67
CA ILE A 124 -14.00 -4.22 5.86
C ILE A 124 -14.53 -4.98 4.65
N ASP A 125 -14.29 -4.49 3.43
CA ASP A 125 -14.74 -5.14 2.18
C ASP A 125 -14.16 -6.55 2.01
N ARG A 126 -12.97 -6.80 2.57
CA ARG A 126 -12.35 -8.13 2.58
C ARG A 126 -12.75 -9.02 3.76
N GLY A 127 -13.46 -8.48 4.74
CA GLY A 127 -13.83 -9.21 5.97
C GLY A 127 -12.62 -9.60 6.83
N ASP A 128 -11.52 -8.85 6.77
CA ASP A 128 -10.29 -9.17 7.48
C ASP A 128 -10.29 -8.58 8.89
N HIS A 129 -10.92 -9.29 9.84
CA HIS A 129 -11.14 -8.80 11.21
C HIS A 129 -9.84 -8.49 11.95
N ASP A 130 -8.82 -9.33 11.77
CA ASP A 130 -7.51 -9.15 12.41
C ASP A 130 -6.83 -7.86 11.94
N THR A 131 -6.82 -7.64 10.63
CA THR A 131 -6.26 -6.42 10.02
C THR A 131 -7.06 -5.18 10.42
N LEU A 132 -8.39 -5.29 10.45
CA LEU A 132 -9.28 -4.22 10.88
C LEU A 132 -9.01 -3.79 12.32
N GLN A 133 -8.82 -4.75 13.23
CA GLN A 133 -8.51 -4.47 14.63
C GLN A 133 -7.19 -3.68 14.76
N VAL A 134 -6.15 -4.11 14.05
CA VAL A 134 -4.85 -3.40 14.03
C VAL A 134 -4.98 -1.96 13.52
N LEU A 135 -5.76 -1.75 12.46
CA LEU A 135 -6.01 -0.41 11.92
C LEU A 135 -6.78 0.47 12.90
N LEU A 136 -7.81 -0.06 13.56
CA LEU A 136 -8.59 0.67 14.56
C LEU A 136 -7.73 1.09 15.75
N ASP A 137 -6.89 0.19 16.25
CA ASP A 137 -6.00 0.47 17.38
C ASP A 137 -4.93 1.51 17.00
N ALA A 138 -4.41 1.45 15.78
CA ALA A 138 -3.50 2.47 15.26
C ALA A 138 -4.17 3.84 15.07
N CYS A 139 -5.45 3.89 14.66
CA CYS A 139 -6.20 5.14 14.54
C CYS A 139 -6.46 5.77 15.92
N LYS A 140 -6.82 4.97 16.92
CA LYS A 140 -7.00 5.42 18.31
C LYS A 140 -5.69 5.97 18.90
N ALA A 141 -4.57 5.28 18.66
CA ALA A 141 -3.25 5.71 19.14
C ALA A 141 -2.81 7.06 18.55
N LYS A 142 -3.26 7.40 17.33
CA LYS A 142 -3.02 8.70 16.70
C LYS A 142 -4.01 9.80 17.13
N GLY A 143 -4.89 9.55 18.11
CA GLY A 143 -5.84 10.54 18.63
C GLY A 143 -6.91 10.98 17.63
N LYS A 144 -7.07 10.26 16.51
CA LYS A 144 -8.13 10.50 15.53
C LYS A 144 -9.32 9.62 15.91
N GLU A 145 -10.36 10.22 16.49
CA GLU A 145 -11.65 9.55 16.65
C GLU A 145 -12.09 9.00 15.28
N VAL A 146 -12.28 7.69 15.22
CA VAL A 146 -12.82 7.02 14.04
C VAL A 146 -14.31 7.38 13.97
N ILE A 147 -14.63 8.52 13.33
CA ILE A 147 -16.01 8.84 12.98
C ILE A 147 -16.39 7.88 11.84
N ILE A 148 -16.98 6.75 12.19
CA ILE A 148 -17.71 5.88 11.27
C ILE A 148 -18.98 6.63 10.87
N ILE A 149 -18.88 7.67 10.05
CA ILE A 149 -20.03 8.19 9.32
C ILE A 149 -20.21 7.29 8.11
N THR A 150 -20.99 6.23 8.31
CA THR A 150 -21.85 5.68 7.26
C THR A 150 -22.52 6.86 6.55
N MET A 151 -22.15 7.13 5.29
CA MET A 151 -22.90 8.07 4.47
C MET A 151 -24.29 7.49 4.24
N ASP A 152 -25.23 7.84 5.11
CA ASP A 152 -26.58 8.14 4.68
C ASP A 152 -26.75 9.65 4.80
N THR A 153 -26.27 10.36 3.79
CA THR A 153 -26.75 11.72 3.54
C THR A 153 -27.74 11.64 2.39
N SER A 154 -28.89 11.00 2.64
CA SER A 154 -30.12 11.28 1.91
C SER A 154 -30.54 12.73 2.19
N PRO A 155 -30.53 13.65 1.20
CA PRO A 155 -31.11 14.97 1.40
C PRO A 155 -32.61 14.85 1.14
N SER A 156 -33.37 14.33 2.10
CA SER A 156 -34.85 14.40 2.06
C SER A 156 -35.29 15.81 2.47
N GLY A 157 -35.16 16.74 1.53
CA GLY A 157 -35.75 18.06 1.61
C GLY A 157 -37.22 18.00 1.21
N THR A 158 -38.12 17.64 2.14
CA THR A 158 -39.54 17.98 2.01
C THR A 158 -39.83 19.27 2.78
N LYS A 159 -39.74 20.43 2.09
CA LYS A 159 -40.43 21.64 2.56
C LYS A 159 -41.86 21.60 2.04
N LYS A 160 -42.78 21.15 2.90
CA LYS A 160 -44.18 21.62 2.88
C LYS A 160 -44.22 22.93 3.65
N THR A 161 -44.65 23.99 3.00
CA THR A 161 -45.53 25.06 3.54
C THR A 161 -45.93 25.96 2.40
#